data_AF-N9UY24-F1
#
_entry.id   AF-N9UY24-F1
#
_cell.length_a   1.000
_cell.length_b   1.000
_cell.length_c   1.000
_cell.angle_alpha   90.00
_cell.angle_beta   90.00
_cell.angle_gamma   90.00
#
_symmetry.space_group_name_H-M   'P 1'
#
loop_
_entity.id
_entity.type
_entity.pdbx_description
1 polymer ?
#
loop_
_entity_poly.entity_id
_entity_poly.type
_entity_poly.pdbx_seq_one_letter_code
_entity_poly.pdbx_strand_id
1 'polypeptide(L)'
;MKYPYFFLLISFVCVVRGIKIYSLPPNTHVKATQEYNSTTLYIINTQELLPNSMYEITLQLLGNTQIPFFISLFELNSSQTVYNETTLRFITDKNSCVIYGEKEECQSVNCYVKIFIPNNNLSEINYFVFLKRGKWGLLGNTPTIIFLGILCIIIAAVITYWIVLGIEKNQLKHKLF
;
A
#
# COMPACT_ATOMS: atom_id res chain seq x y z
N MET A 1 44.61 21.60 -14.35
CA MET A 1 43.64 20.92 -15.25
C MET A 1 43.96 19.44 -15.32
N LYS A 2 43.28 18.62 -14.52
CA LYS A 2 43.30 17.15 -14.57
C LYS A 2 41.86 16.69 -14.33
N TYR A 3 41.46 15.58 -14.94
CA TYR A 3 40.11 14.96 -14.96
C TYR A 3 39.13 15.35 -16.11
N PRO A 4 39.53 15.25 -17.39
CA PRO A 4 38.55 15.18 -18.49
C PRO A 4 37.83 13.82 -18.58
N TYR A 5 38.29 12.79 -17.86
CA TYR A 5 37.75 11.42 -17.96
C TYR A 5 36.63 11.09 -16.96
N PHE A 6 36.43 11.90 -15.92
CA PHE A 6 35.38 11.63 -14.92
C PHE A 6 33.98 11.94 -15.45
N PHE A 7 33.87 12.91 -16.38
CA PHE A 7 32.60 13.27 -17.01
C PHE A 7 32.12 12.28 -18.08
N LEU A 8 33.03 11.50 -18.67
CA LEU A 8 32.68 10.46 -19.64
C LEU A 8 32.06 9.22 -18.99
N LEU A 9 32.28 9.02 -17.68
CA LEU A 9 31.74 7.88 -16.92
C LEU A 9 30.28 8.08 -16.51
N ILE A 10 29.82 9.33 -16.38
CA ILE A 10 28.43 9.65 -16.05
C ILE A 10 27.52 9.62 -17.30
N SER A 11 28.08 9.70 -18.51
CA SER A 11 27.30 9.50 -19.74
C SER A 11 27.10 8.02 -20.10
N PHE A 12 27.69 7.10 -19.32
CA PHE A 12 27.44 5.66 -19.38
C PHE A 12 26.35 5.23 -18.36
N VAL A 13 25.40 6.12 -18.05
CA VAL A 13 24.11 5.70 -17.49
C VAL A 13 23.40 4.91 -18.58
N CYS A 14 23.73 3.62 -18.62
CA CYS A 14 22.84 2.50 -18.90
C CYS A 14 21.59 2.90 -19.69
N VAL A 15 21.76 3.07 -21.00
CA VAL A 15 20.71 2.74 -21.96
C VAL A 15 20.58 1.22 -21.97
N VAL A 16 20.06 0.67 -20.87
CA VAL A 16 19.49 -0.67 -20.86
C VAL A 16 18.18 -0.52 -21.63
N ARG A 17 18.24 -0.88 -22.92
CA ARG A 17 17.09 -0.88 -23.82
C ARG A 17 15.87 -1.47 -23.09
N GLY A 18 14.82 -0.66 -22.91
CA GLY A 18 13.46 -1.13 -22.69
C GLY A 18 12.83 -0.91 -21.30
N ILE A 19 13.51 -0.31 -20.32
CA ILE A 19 12.92 -0.02 -19.01
C ILE A 19 12.79 1.49 -18.83
N LYS A 20 11.55 2.00 -18.83
CA LYS A 20 11.26 3.40 -18.46
C LYS A 20 11.33 3.52 -16.93
N ILE A 21 12.04 4.53 -16.44
CA ILE A 21 12.23 4.80 -15.00
C ILE A 21 11.43 6.04 -14.62
N TYR A 22 10.57 5.92 -13.60
CA TYR A 22 9.78 7.01 -13.04
C TYR A 22 10.08 7.14 -11.54
N SER A 23 9.90 8.33 -10.98
CA SER A 23 9.80 8.51 -9.53
C SER A 23 8.35 8.30 -9.10
N LEU A 24 8.12 7.66 -7.94
CA LEU A 24 6.79 7.45 -7.37
C LEU A 24 6.70 8.06 -5.96
N PRO A 25 6.38 9.36 -5.87
CA PRO A 25 6.23 10.05 -4.59
C PRO A 25 4.94 9.63 -3.86
N PRO A 26 4.92 9.69 -2.52
CA PRO A 26 3.74 9.34 -1.74
C PRO A 26 2.58 10.33 -1.97
N ASN A 27 1.36 9.78 -1.98
CA ASN A 27 0.09 10.47 -2.22
C ASN A 27 0.01 11.20 -3.57
N THR A 28 0.74 10.73 -4.59
CA THR A 28 0.71 11.30 -5.94
C THR A 28 0.32 10.26 -6.99
N HIS A 29 -0.37 10.73 -8.03
CA HIS A 29 -0.71 9.92 -9.21
C HIS A 29 0.33 10.15 -10.30
N VAL A 30 1.00 9.08 -10.71
CA VAL A 30 1.93 9.11 -11.84
C VAL A 30 1.23 8.50 -13.04
N LYS A 31 1.02 9.31 -14.09
CA LYS A 31 0.53 8.83 -15.37
C LYS A 31 1.68 8.23 -16.16
N ALA A 32 1.51 7.01 -16.64
CA ALA A 32 2.50 6.34 -17.47
C ALA A 32 1.87 5.72 -18.71
N THR A 33 2.71 5.62 -19.75
CA THR A 33 2.41 4.94 -21.00
C THR A 33 3.43 3.84 -21.21
N GLN A 34 2.95 2.61 -21.31
CA GLN A 34 3.79 1.41 -21.38
C GLN A 34 3.52 0.65 -22.68
N GLU A 35 4.60 0.24 -23.33
CA GLU A 35 4.59 -0.58 -24.54
C GLU A 35 4.32 -2.05 -24.20
N TYR A 36 3.80 -2.80 -25.17
CA TYR A 36 3.51 -4.22 -25.04
C TYR A 36 4.68 -5.04 -24.45
N ASN A 37 4.38 -5.88 -23.45
CA ASN A 37 5.33 -6.79 -22.78
C ASN A 37 6.61 -6.13 -22.21
N SER A 38 6.62 -4.81 -22.08
CA SER A 38 7.70 -4.08 -21.40
C SER A 38 7.48 -4.08 -19.89
N THR A 39 8.50 -3.71 -19.12
CA THR A 39 8.40 -3.51 -17.67
C THR A 39 8.74 -2.06 -17.37
N THR A 40 7.92 -1.42 -16.53
CA THR A 40 8.16 -0.05 -16.07
C THR A 40 8.72 -0.09 -14.65
N LEU A 41 9.78 0.67 -14.40
CA LEU A 41 10.38 0.80 -13.08
C LEU A 41 9.94 2.13 -12.45
N TYR A 42 9.54 2.08 -11.20
CA TYR A 42 9.20 3.21 -10.35
C TYR A 42 10.14 3.20 -9.15
N ILE A 43 10.81 4.31 -8.87
CA ILE A 43 11.70 4.46 -7.72
C ILE A 43 10.93 5.20 -6.62
N ILE A 44 10.82 4.57 -5.45
CA ILE A 44 10.25 5.15 -4.25
C ILE A 44 11.41 5.63 -3.37
N ASN A 45 11.46 6.93 -3.11
CA ASN A 45 12.41 7.50 -2.16
C ASN A 45 11.90 7.24 -0.73
N THR A 46 12.64 6.45 0.04
CA THR A 46 12.25 6.09 1.42
C THR A 46 12.23 7.29 2.35
N GLN A 47 13.04 8.32 2.06
CA GLN A 47 13.13 9.54 2.85
C GLN A 47 11.84 10.38 2.79
N GLU A 48 11.02 10.19 1.76
CA GLU A 48 9.72 10.84 1.62
C GLU A 48 8.61 10.08 2.37
N LEU A 49 8.91 8.87 2.85
CA LEU A 49 7.98 8.05 3.60
C LEU A 49 8.02 8.41 5.08
N LEU A 50 6.83 8.36 5.70
CA LEU A 50 6.71 8.57 7.13
C LEU A 50 7.07 7.27 7.87
N PRO A 51 7.68 7.35 9.06
CA PRO A 51 8.02 6.18 9.84
C PRO A 51 6.77 5.47 10.35
N ASN A 52 6.89 4.17 10.67
CA ASN A 52 5.81 3.32 11.20
C ASN A 52 4.49 3.45 10.43
N SER A 53 4.57 3.52 9.10
CA SER A 53 3.45 3.82 8.21
C SER A 53 3.27 2.71 7.18
N MET A 54 2.05 2.56 6.68
CA MET A 54 1.68 1.52 5.73
C MET A 54 1.51 2.25 4.43
N TYR A 55 1.97 1.63 3.36
CA TYR A 55 1.84 2.16 2.03
C TYR A 55 1.20 1.12 1.14
N GLU A 56 0.42 1.61 0.20
CA GLU A 56 -0.38 0.83 -0.72
C GLU A 56 -0.15 1.37 -2.12
N ILE A 57 0.43 0.55 -2.99
CA ILE A 57 0.63 0.84 -4.40
C ILE A 57 -0.58 0.29 -5.14
N THR A 58 -1.25 1.15 -5.90
CA THR A 58 -2.41 0.77 -6.72
C THR A 58 -2.17 1.20 -8.16
N LEU A 59 -2.72 0.42 -9.09
CA LEU A 59 -2.68 0.72 -10.51
C LEU A 59 -4.11 0.84 -11.05
N GLN A 60 -4.35 1.90 -11.80
CA GLN A 60 -5.63 2.15 -12.47
C GLN A 60 -5.40 2.28 -13.97
N LEU A 61 -5.90 1.30 -14.73
CA LEU A 61 -5.87 1.33 -16.20
C LEU A 61 -6.83 2.42 -16.72
N LEU A 62 -6.39 3.18 -17.71
CA LEU A 62 -7.24 4.11 -18.44
C LEU A 62 -7.91 3.38 -19.61
N GLY A 63 -9.23 3.26 -19.57
CA GLY A 63 -10.03 2.59 -20.60
C GLY A 63 -10.88 1.45 -20.05
N ASN A 64 -11.67 0.80 -20.92
CA ASN A 64 -12.62 -0.25 -20.52
C ASN A 64 -12.02 -1.67 -20.57
N THR A 65 -10.71 -1.79 -20.73
CA THR A 65 -10.03 -3.08 -20.88
C THR A 65 -9.51 -3.58 -19.54
N GLN A 66 -10.11 -4.67 -19.04
CA GLN A 66 -9.58 -5.43 -17.91
C GLN A 66 -8.35 -6.21 -18.38
N ILE A 67 -7.17 -5.73 -18.04
CA ILE A 67 -5.89 -6.31 -18.47
C ILE A 67 -5.11 -6.72 -17.22
N PRO A 68 -4.64 -7.97 -17.12
CA PRO A 68 -3.87 -8.40 -15.97
C PRO A 68 -2.56 -7.62 -15.89
N PHE A 69 -2.19 -7.22 -14.68
CA PHE A 69 -0.93 -6.54 -14.40
C PHE A 69 -0.33 -7.06 -13.11
N PHE A 70 0.95 -6.73 -12.92
CA PHE A 70 1.77 -7.17 -11.81
C PHE A 70 2.57 -5.99 -11.24
N ILE A 71 2.71 -5.95 -9.92
CA ILE A 71 3.47 -4.94 -9.17
C ILE A 71 4.41 -5.68 -8.19
N SER A 72 5.69 -5.30 -8.10
CA SER A 72 6.66 -5.82 -7.11
C SER A 72 7.63 -4.76 -6.64
N LEU A 73 8.04 -4.78 -5.37
CA LEU A 73 9.09 -3.91 -4.81
C LEU A 73 10.52 -4.44 -4.98
N PHE A 74 10.67 -5.66 -5.49
CA PHE A 74 11.97 -6.29 -5.70
C PHE A 74 12.04 -6.97 -7.07
N GLU A 75 13.26 -7.26 -7.50
CA GLU A 75 13.52 -7.83 -8.82
C GLU A 75 12.67 -9.09 -9.05
N LEU A 76 11.97 -9.07 -10.17
CA LEU A 76 11.09 -10.14 -10.65
C LEU A 76 11.95 -11.34 -11.08
N ASN A 77 12.18 -12.29 -10.19
CA ASN A 77 12.72 -13.58 -10.61
C ASN A 77 11.64 -14.31 -11.42
N SER A 78 12.00 -14.74 -12.64
CA SER A 78 11.11 -15.30 -13.66
C SER A 78 10.35 -16.58 -13.27
N SER A 79 10.56 -17.09 -12.05
CA SER A 79 9.96 -18.32 -11.52
C SER A 79 8.86 -18.10 -10.47
N GLN A 80 8.62 -16.86 -10.04
CA GLN A 80 7.54 -16.56 -9.09
C GLN A 80 6.27 -16.17 -9.84
N THR A 81 5.41 -17.15 -10.10
CA THR A 81 4.00 -16.94 -10.47
C THR A 81 3.28 -16.34 -9.27
N VAL A 82 3.20 -15.01 -9.21
CA VAL A 82 2.42 -14.32 -8.18
C VAL A 82 1.10 -13.88 -8.81
N TYR A 83 0.02 -14.34 -8.19
CA TYR A 83 -1.35 -14.15 -8.62
C TYR A 83 -1.81 -12.72 -8.34
N ASN A 84 -2.25 -12.04 -9.39
CA ASN A 84 -3.39 -11.12 -9.45
C ASN A 84 -3.71 -10.28 -8.18
N GLU A 85 -2.74 -9.55 -7.65
CA GLU A 85 -3.02 -8.48 -6.69
C GLU A 85 -2.93 -7.14 -7.40
N THR A 86 -4.10 -6.49 -7.55
CA THR A 86 -4.25 -5.14 -8.12
C THR A 86 -3.56 -4.04 -7.30
N THR A 87 -3.01 -4.45 -6.17
CA THR A 87 -2.57 -3.60 -5.08
C THR A 87 -1.40 -4.27 -4.35
N LEU A 88 -0.29 -3.57 -4.13
CA LEU A 88 0.81 -4.05 -3.29
C LEU A 88 0.89 -3.23 -2.01
N ARG A 89 1.01 -3.91 -0.85
CA ARG A 89 1.13 -3.24 0.45
C ARG A 89 2.48 -3.51 1.10
N PHE A 90 3.06 -2.47 1.70
CA PHE A 90 4.29 -2.58 2.48
C PHE A 90 4.22 -1.65 3.69
N ILE A 91 5.15 -1.82 4.62
CA ILE A 91 5.24 -0.98 5.81
C ILE A 91 6.59 -0.29 5.89
N THR A 92 6.68 0.77 6.69
CA THR A 92 7.94 1.39 7.08
C THR A 92 8.24 1.14 8.55
N ASP A 93 9.52 1.03 8.86
CA ASP A 93 10.02 0.92 10.23
C ASP A 93 10.08 2.30 10.92
N LYS A 94 10.68 2.36 12.11
CA LYS A 94 10.88 3.60 12.87
C LYS A 94 11.81 4.60 12.19
N ASN A 95 12.67 4.15 11.27
CA ASN A 95 13.64 4.95 10.52
C ASN A 95 13.17 5.28 9.10
N SER A 96 11.88 5.02 8.77
CA SER A 96 11.32 5.14 7.43
C SER A 96 11.89 4.15 6.39
N CYS A 97 12.60 3.11 6.83
CA CYS A 97 13.01 2.01 5.96
C CYS A 97 11.81 1.16 5.56
N VAL A 98 11.74 0.75 4.31
CA VAL A 98 10.66 -0.09 3.78
C VAL A 98 10.91 -1.54 4.16
N ILE A 99 9.91 -2.18 4.77
CA ILE A 99 9.89 -3.60 5.09
C ILE A 99 8.85 -4.28 4.21
N TYR A 100 9.28 -5.29 3.45
CA TYR A 100 8.39 -6.12 2.63
C TYR A 100 8.92 -7.57 2.59
N GLY A 101 8.14 -8.50 3.14
CA GLY A 101 8.61 -9.87 3.39
C GLY A 101 9.77 -9.88 4.39
N GLU A 102 10.87 -10.56 4.05
CA GLU A 102 12.09 -10.63 4.85
C GLU A 102 13.12 -9.54 4.50
N LYS A 103 12.78 -8.63 3.57
CA LYS A 103 13.69 -7.60 3.08
C LYS A 103 13.38 -6.24 3.69
N GLU A 104 14.45 -5.49 3.96
CA GLU A 104 14.43 -4.13 4.46
C GLU A 104 15.30 -3.23 3.56
N GLU A 105 14.81 -2.04 3.21
CA GLU A 105 15.53 -1.11 2.35
C GLU A 105 15.33 0.35 2.82
N CYS A 106 16.43 1.07 3.02
CA CYS A 106 16.43 2.36 3.70
C CYS A 106 16.75 3.55 2.79
N GLN A 107 17.21 3.33 1.55
CA GLN A 107 17.59 4.42 0.63
C GLN A 107 16.54 4.65 -0.46
N SER A 108 16.23 3.60 -1.22
CA SER A 108 15.26 3.67 -2.30
C SER A 108 14.76 2.28 -2.64
N VAL A 109 13.47 2.15 -2.96
CA VAL A 109 12.87 0.87 -3.34
C VAL A 109 12.44 0.90 -4.80
N ASN A 110 12.77 -0.19 -5.51
CA ASN A 110 12.44 -0.36 -6.91
C ASN A 110 11.09 -1.07 -7.07
N CYS A 111 10.07 -0.32 -7.48
CA CYS A 111 8.75 -0.85 -7.80
C CYS A 111 8.64 -1.18 -9.31
N TYR A 112 8.57 -2.45 -9.65
CA TYR A 112 8.42 -2.97 -11.01
C TYR A 112 6.94 -3.19 -11.34
N VAL A 113 6.49 -2.62 -12.46
CA VAL A 113 5.13 -2.80 -12.99
C VAL A 113 5.20 -3.47 -14.35
N LYS A 114 4.57 -4.64 -14.46
CA LYS A 114 4.45 -5.40 -15.71
C LYS A 114 2.99 -5.61 -16.08
N ILE A 115 2.59 -5.20 -17.28
CA ILE A 115 1.22 -5.35 -17.78
C ILE A 115 1.20 -6.47 -18.81
N PHE A 116 0.34 -7.46 -18.62
CA PHE A 116 0.20 -8.64 -19.48
C PHE A 116 -0.97 -8.45 -20.44
N ILE A 117 -0.69 -8.26 -21.72
CA ILE A 117 -1.73 -8.07 -22.73
C ILE A 117 -1.91 -9.39 -23.50
N PRO A 118 -3.08 -10.03 -23.44
CA PRO A 118 -3.30 -11.32 -24.09
C PRO A 118 -3.51 -11.23 -25.62
N ASN A 119 -3.65 -10.04 -26.23
CA ASN A 119 -3.91 -9.92 -27.67
C ASN A 119 -3.33 -8.64 -28.31
N ASN A 120 -2.70 -8.79 -29.48
CA ASN A 120 -1.71 -7.88 -30.08
C ASN A 120 -2.24 -6.61 -30.80
N ASN A 121 -3.45 -6.14 -30.53
CA ASN A 121 -4.00 -4.96 -31.24
C ASN A 121 -3.76 -3.62 -30.51
N LEU A 122 -3.24 -3.64 -29.29
CA LEU A 122 -2.88 -2.43 -28.55
C LEU A 122 -1.35 -2.32 -28.49
N SER A 123 -0.80 -1.29 -29.13
CA SER A 123 0.63 -0.99 -29.07
C SER A 123 1.06 -0.44 -27.71
N GLU A 124 0.16 0.28 -27.03
CA GLU A 124 0.43 0.99 -25.79
C GLU A 124 -0.77 0.98 -24.84
N ILE A 125 -0.47 1.03 -23.54
CA ILE A 125 -1.45 1.19 -22.47
C ILE A 125 -1.11 2.41 -21.63
N ASN A 126 -2.16 3.18 -21.32
CA ASN A 126 -2.10 4.27 -20.37
C ASN A 126 -2.65 3.81 -19.02
N TYR A 127 -1.96 4.18 -17.95
CA TYR A 127 -2.41 3.88 -16.59
C TYR A 127 -1.90 4.93 -15.60
N PHE A 128 -2.53 4.95 -14.44
CA PHE A 128 -2.04 5.68 -13.27
C PHE A 128 -1.47 4.69 -12.27
N VAL A 129 -0.29 4.98 -11.75
CA VAL A 129 0.24 4.35 -10.54
C VAL A 129 0.09 5.34 -9.40
N PHE A 130 -0.33 4.82 -8.26
CA PHE A 130 -0.53 5.62 -7.07
C PHE A 130 0.08 4.94 -5.86
N LEU A 131 0.96 5.66 -5.16
CA LEU A 131 1.48 5.26 -3.85
C LEU A 131 0.69 5.98 -2.77
N LYS A 132 -0.24 5.29 -2.13
CA LYS A 132 -1.04 5.82 -1.03
C LYS A 132 -0.38 5.51 0.30
N ARG A 133 -0.44 6.43 1.26
CA ARG A 133 -0.29 6.05 2.67
C ARG A 133 -1.57 5.36 3.17
N GLY A 134 -1.47 4.07 3.46
CA GLY A 134 -2.44 3.34 4.25
C GLY A 134 -2.40 3.77 5.72
N LYS A 135 -3.55 3.76 6.40
CA LYS A 135 -3.57 3.89 7.85
C LYS A 135 -3.06 2.58 8.46
N TRP A 136 -2.04 2.65 9.33
CA TRP A 136 -1.65 1.49 10.14
C TRP A 136 -2.82 1.09 11.04
N GLY A 137 -3.19 -0.18 10.96
CA GLY A 137 -4.29 -0.75 11.74
C GLY A 137 -5.64 -0.53 11.08
N LEU A 138 -6.38 -1.63 10.97
CA LEU A 138 -7.84 -1.79 10.87
C LEU A 138 -8.70 -0.55 10.54
N LEU A 139 -9.70 -0.78 9.67
CA LEU A 139 -10.94 0.00 9.55
C LEU A 139 -11.26 0.85 10.78
N GLY A 140 -11.03 2.17 10.68
CA GLY A 140 -11.36 3.13 11.73
C GLY A 140 -10.33 3.19 12.87
N ASN A 141 -10.24 4.36 13.48
CA ASN A 141 -9.27 4.72 14.50
C ASN A 141 -9.31 3.69 15.67
N THR A 142 -8.45 2.68 15.62
CA THR A 142 -8.40 1.48 16.48
C THR A 142 -8.37 1.77 17.97
N PRO A 143 -7.60 2.75 18.48
CA PRO A 143 -7.68 3.12 19.89
C PRO A 143 -9.10 3.60 20.24
N THR A 144 -9.73 4.44 19.42
CA THR A 144 -11.13 4.85 19.62
C THR A 144 -12.13 3.71 19.51
N ILE A 145 -11.91 2.70 18.66
CA ILE A 145 -12.79 1.51 18.58
C ILE A 145 -12.67 0.68 19.86
N ILE A 146 -11.46 0.49 20.37
CA ILE A 146 -11.22 -0.20 21.64
C ILE A 146 -11.86 0.59 22.79
N PHE A 147 -11.67 1.92 22.84
CA PHE A 147 -12.33 2.79 23.82
C PHE A 147 -13.86 2.73 23.72
N LEU A 148 -14.42 2.73 22.51
CA LEU A 148 -15.85 2.62 22.27
C LEU A 148 -16.38 1.24 22.71
N GLY A 149 -15.64 0.17 22.44
CA GLY A 149 -15.96 -1.18 22.90
C GLY A 149 -16.00 -1.28 24.42
N ILE A 150 -15.00 -0.73 25.11
CA ILE A 150 -14.95 -0.68 26.58
C ILE A 150 -16.12 0.14 27.13
N LEU A 151 -16.41 1.30 26.53
CA LEU A 151 -17.53 2.16 26.93
C LEU A 151 -18.87 1.43 26.82
N CYS A 152 -19.11 0.71 25.71
CA CYS A 152 -20.33 -0.07 25.52
C CYS A 152 -20.51 -1.16 26.57
N ILE A 153 -19.43 -1.86 26.97
CA ILE A 153 -19.48 -2.90 28.02
C ILE A 153 -19.85 -2.28 29.37
N ILE A 154 -19.29 -1.12 29.71
CA ILE A 154 -19.60 -0.43 30.97
C ILE A 154 -21.08 0.01 30.99
N ILE A 155 -21.58 0.59 29.91
CA ILE A 155 -22.99 1.01 29.81
C ILE A 155 -23.93 -0.19 29.95
N ALA A 156 -23.62 -1.30 29.27
CA ALA A 156 -24.41 -2.52 29.38
C ALA A 156 -24.45 -3.06 30.82
N ALA A 157 -23.32 -3.05 31.52
CA ALA A 157 -23.25 -3.48 32.92
C ALA A 157 -24.11 -2.59 33.83
N VAL A 158 -24.06 -1.26 33.65
CA VAL A 158 -24.88 -0.31 34.43
C VAL A 158 -26.37 -0.53 34.17
N ILE A 159 -26.79 -0.61 32.91
CA ILE A 159 -28.21 -0.84 32.55
C ILE A 159 -28.70 -2.16 33.16
N THR A 160 -27.92 -3.22 33.06
CA THR A 160 -28.27 -4.53 33.62
C THR A 160 -28.43 -4.46 35.13
N TYR A 161 -27.53 -3.76 35.82
CA TYR A 161 -27.61 -3.54 37.27
C TYR A 161 -28.89 -2.79 37.68
N TRP A 162 -29.26 -1.72 36.97
CA TRP A 162 -30.51 -0.97 37.22
C TRP A 162 -31.77 -1.80 36.98
N ILE A 163 -31.78 -2.65 35.95
CA ILE A 163 -32.90 -3.56 35.66
C ILE A 163 -33.08 -4.56 36.81
N VAL A 164 -32.00 -5.19 37.28
CA VAL A 164 -32.05 -6.16 38.38
C VAL A 164 -32.56 -5.51 39.68
N LEU A 165 -32.06 -4.33 40.04
CA LEU A 165 -32.54 -3.56 41.21
C LEU A 165 -34.02 -3.16 41.11
N GLY A 166 -34.48 -2.81 39.90
CA GLY A 166 -35.89 -2.51 39.64
C GLY A 166 -36.81 -3.73 39.82
N ILE A 167 -36.35 -4.90 39.37
CA ILE A 167 -37.06 -6.18 39.52
C ILE A 167 -37.15 -6.57 41.01
N GLU A 168 -36.05 -6.47 41.78
CA GLU A 168 -36.06 -6.75 43.21
C GLU A 168 -37.04 -5.86 43.98
N LYS A 169 -37.08 -4.56 43.68
CA LYS A 169 -38.03 -3.63 44.31
C LYS A 169 -39.50 -3.96 44.00
N ASN A 170 -39.81 -4.39 42.77
CA ASN A 170 -41.17 -4.77 42.40
C ASN A 170 -41.60 -6.12 43.00
N GLN A 171 -40.67 -7.07 43.12
CA GLN A 171 -40.90 -8.36 43.79
C GLN A 171 -41.17 -8.16 45.30
N LEU A 172 -40.46 -7.25 45.97
CA LEU A 172 -40.72 -6.90 47.37
C LEU A 172 -42.08 -6.25 47.58
N LYS A 173 -42.53 -5.37 46.67
CA LYS A 173 -43.87 -4.77 46.73
C LYS A 173 -44.99 -5.81 46.62
N HIS A 174 -44.83 -6.82 45.76
CA HIS A 174 -45.84 -7.86 45.58
C HIS A 174 -45.91 -8.89 46.72
N LYS A 175 -44.92 -8.97 47.60
CA LYS A 175 -44.95 -9.85 48.79
C LYS A 175 -45.54 -9.18 50.04
N LEU A 176 -45.71 -7.86 50.02
CA LEU A 176 -46.22 -7.06 51.15
C LEU A 176 -47.70 -6.69 51.02
N PHE A 177 -48.37 -7.15 49.96
CA PHE A 177 -49.82 -7.06 49.77
C PHE A 177 -50.45 -8.45 49.68
#